data_AF-A0A5C6Y612-F1
#
_entry.id   AF-A0A5C6Y612-F1
#
_cell.length_a   1.000
_cell.length_b   1.000
_cell.length_c   1.000
_cell.angle_alpha   90.00
_cell.angle_beta   90.00
_cell.angle_gamma   90.00
#
_symmetry.space_group_name_H-M   'P 1'
#
loop_
_entity.id
_entity.type
_entity.pdbx_description
1 polymer ?
#
loop_
_entity_poly.entity_id
_entity_poly.type
_entity_poly.pdbx_seq_one_letter_code
_entity_poly.pdbx_strand_id
1 'polypeptide(L)'
;MILLANTSDAKMLTQITLKSKAIWGYSDEQLKNWTEELTVSEKMIQEMIVYKFTSSNQPVGFYILNQPKEASIELEFLFVLPNFMGKGIGHQLITHAFSKAIALHCNQIHLVADLNAVPFYQSKGFTIITKKKSVIFDRILPVLQKDLTT
;
A
#
# COMPACT_ATOMS: atom_id res chain seq x y z
N MET A 1 -4.24 10.05 13.20
CA MET A 1 -3.11 10.87 12.72
C MET A 1 -2.10 9.96 12.02
N ILE A 2 -1.26 10.48 11.13
CA ILE A 2 -0.25 9.68 10.43
C ILE A 2 1.08 9.79 11.18
N LEU A 3 1.70 8.65 11.48
CA LEU A 3 2.95 8.53 12.25
C LEU A 3 3.91 7.58 11.54
N LEU A 4 5.21 7.75 11.75
CA LEU A 4 6.21 6.78 11.30
C LEU A 4 5.98 5.44 12.03
N ALA A 5 6.13 4.33 11.31
CA ALA A 5 6.11 3.00 11.93
C ALA A 5 7.49 2.63 12.47
N ASN A 6 7.53 1.70 13.42
CA ASN A 6 8.74 1.08 13.93
C ASN A 6 8.61 -0.45 13.86
N THR A 7 9.70 -1.18 14.07
CA THR A 7 9.73 -2.63 13.87
C THR A 7 8.69 -3.39 14.70
N SER A 8 8.35 -2.90 15.90
CA SER A 8 7.30 -3.52 16.74
C SER A 8 5.89 -3.45 16.11
N ASP A 9 5.67 -2.60 15.11
CA ASP A 9 4.40 -2.53 14.37
C ASP A 9 4.22 -3.68 13.37
N ALA A 10 5.29 -4.39 12.97
CA ALA A 10 5.29 -5.40 11.90
C ALA A 10 4.11 -6.37 11.96
N LYS A 11 3.90 -6.97 13.15
CA LYS A 11 2.80 -7.92 13.39
C LYS A 11 1.43 -7.27 13.17
N MET A 12 1.25 -6.04 13.65
CA MET A 12 -0.03 -5.34 13.54
C MET A 12 -0.31 -4.89 12.10
N LEU A 13 0.70 -4.40 11.39
CA LEU A 13 0.57 -4.02 9.98
C LEU A 13 0.22 -5.23 9.11
N THR A 14 0.84 -6.38 9.37
CA THR A 14 0.48 -7.66 8.73
C THR A 14 -0.99 -8.03 8.96
N GLN A 15 -1.48 -7.89 10.19
CA GLN A 15 -2.89 -8.15 10.50
C GLN A 15 -3.84 -7.20 9.74
N ILE A 16 -3.46 -5.94 9.56
CA ILE A 16 -4.24 -4.99 8.75
C ILE A 16 -4.29 -5.44 7.29
N THR A 17 -3.17 -5.86 6.71
CA THR A 17 -3.09 -6.39 5.34
C THR A 17 -4.07 -7.54 5.14
N LEU A 18 -3.98 -8.57 5.99
CA LEU A 18 -4.80 -9.77 5.89
C LEU A 18 -6.30 -9.46 6.04
N LYS A 19 -6.67 -8.67 7.06
CA LYS A 19 -8.07 -8.26 7.27
C LYS A 19 -8.61 -7.41 6.14
N SER A 20 -7.80 -6.52 5.57
CA SER A 20 -8.19 -5.67 4.45
C SER A 20 -8.35 -6.45 3.15
N LYS A 21 -7.62 -7.56 2.97
CA LYS A 21 -7.74 -8.43 1.78
C LYS A 21 -8.92 -9.39 1.87
N ALA A 22 -9.23 -9.88 3.07
CA ALA A 22 -10.31 -10.85 3.30
C ALA A 22 -11.70 -10.35 2.85
N ILE A 23 -11.95 -9.03 2.84
CA ILE A 23 -13.23 -8.48 2.40
C ILE A 23 -13.47 -8.56 0.89
N TRP A 24 -12.44 -8.88 0.09
CA TRP A 24 -12.56 -8.98 -1.37
C TRP A 24 -13.02 -10.36 -1.86
N GLY A 25 -13.40 -11.26 -0.94
CA GLY A 25 -14.02 -12.54 -1.28
C GLY A 25 -13.05 -13.63 -1.74
N TYR A 26 -11.76 -13.49 -1.44
CA TYR A 26 -10.79 -14.57 -1.66
C TYR A 26 -11.02 -15.72 -0.68
N SER A 27 -10.72 -16.95 -1.11
CA SER A 27 -10.78 -18.10 -0.23
C SER A 27 -9.66 -18.06 0.82
N ASP A 28 -9.87 -18.72 1.95
CA ASP A 28 -8.85 -18.86 2.99
C ASP A 28 -7.58 -19.52 2.45
N GLU A 29 -7.72 -20.46 1.50
CA GLU A 29 -6.60 -21.11 0.83
C GLU A 29 -5.77 -20.13 -0.02
N GLN A 30 -6.43 -19.23 -0.77
CA GLN A 30 -5.76 -18.18 -1.52
C GLN A 30 -5.00 -17.25 -0.58
N LEU A 31 -5.65 -16.76 0.49
CA LEU A 31 -5.02 -15.87 1.45
C LEU A 31 -3.84 -16.56 2.17
N LYS A 32 -3.97 -17.85 2.50
CA LYS A 32 -2.91 -18.65 3.10
C LYS A 32 -1.69 -18.73 2.17
N ASN A 33 -1.90 -18.99 0.88
CA ASN A 33 -0.82 -19.06 -0.10
C ASN A 33 -0.13 -17.70 -0.32
N TRP A 34 -0.77 -16.59 0.03
CA TRP A 34 -0.22 -15.24 -0.12
C TRP A 34 0.36 -14.70 1.18
N THR A 35 0.34 -15.48 2.26
CA THR A 35 0.72 -14.99 3.60
C THR A 35 2.11 -14.37 3.60
N GLU A 36 3.09 -14.99 2.93
CA GLU A 36 4.45 -14.46 2.84
C GLU A 36 4.49 -13.09 2.13
N GLU A 37 3.83 -12.95 0.97
CA GLU A 37 3.73 -11.69 0.23
C GLU A 37 2.91 -10.62 0.97
N LEU A 38 1.98 -11.01 1.85
CA LEU A 38 1.15 -10.08 2.61
C LEU A 38 1.76 -9.75 4.00
N THR A 39 2.87 -10.37 4.37
CA THR A 39 3.52 -10.17 5.66
C THR A 39 4.39 -8.93 5.64
N VAL A 40 4.11 -8.00 6.55
CA VAL A 40 4.99 -6.85 6.83
C VAL A 40 6.07 -7.30 7.82
N SER A 41 7.30 -7.48 7.34
CA SER A 41 8.44 -7.87 8.15
C SER A 41 9.11 -6.67 8.84
N GLU A 42 9.83 -6.93 9.95
CA GLU A 42 10.65 -5.90 10.61
C GLU A 42 11.72 -5.33 9.67
N LYS A 43 12.30 -6.19 8.83
CA LYS A 43 13.27 -5.80 7.81
C LYS A 43 12.70 -4.76 6.84
N MET A 44 11.47 -4.97 6.35
CA MET A 44 10.81 -3.96 5.51
C MET A 44 10.64 -2.63 6.25
N ILE A 45 10.28 -2.64 7.53
CA ILE A 45 10.15 -1.40 8.31
C ILE A 45 11.52 -0.70 8.51
N GLN A 46 12.61 -1.45 8.62
CA GLN A 46 13.96 -0.90 8.75
C GLN A 46 14.49 -0.32 7.43
N GLU A 47 14.19 -0.98 6.31
CA GLU A 47 14.79 -0.67 5.00
C GLU A 47 13.93 0.26 4.14
N MET A 48 12.62 0.36 4.42
CA MET A 48 11.65 1.11 3.63
C MET A 48 11.03 2.25 4.42
N ILE A 49 10.25 3.08 3.73
CA ILE A 49 9.59 4.24 4.34
C ILE A 49 8.16 3.84 4.70
N VAL A 50 7.92 3.60 5.99
CA VAL A 50 6.65 3.06 6.49
C VAL A 50 5.94 4.06 7.39
N TYR A 51 4.69 4.39 7.04
CA TYR A 51 3.83 5.24 7.86
C TYR A 51 2.50 4.56 8.17
N LYS A 52 2.02 4.76 9.40
CA LYS A 52 0.76 4.22 9.90
C LYS A 52 -0.22 5.34 10.26
N PHE A 53 -1.49 5.15 9.95
CA PHE A 53 -2.59 5.97 10.45
C PHE A 53 -3.10 5.38 11.76
N THR A 54 -3.05 6.16 12.83
CA THR A 54 -3.56 5.78 14.15
C THR A 54 -4.90 6.42 14.45
N SER A 55 -5.81 5.61 15.01
CA SER A 55 -7.09 6.03 15.60
C SER A 55 -7.19 5.42 17.00
N SER A 56 -7.50 6.23 18.01
CA SER A 56 -7.56 5.77 19.42
C SER A 56 -6.32 4.96 19.86
N ASN A 57 -5.12 5.45 19.52
CA ASN A 57 -3.83 4.80 19.78
C ASN A 57 -3.64 3.42 19.13
N GLN A 58 -4.46 3.06 18.14
CA GLN A 58 -4.32 1.81 17.39
C GLN A 58 -4.06 2.12 15.90
N PRO A 59 -3.04 1.51 15.28
CA PRO A 59 -2.91 1.47 13.83
C PRO A 59 -4.17 0.90 13.16
N VAL A 60 -4.75 1.65 12.23
CA VAL A 60 -5.96 1.25 11.49
C VAL A 60 -5.77 1.29 9.97
N GLY A 61 -4.63 1.77 9.51
CA GLY A 61 -4.21 1.75 8.13
C GLY A 61 -2.75 2.15 8.04
N PHE A 62 -2.11 1.90 6.92
CA PHE A 62 -0.70 2.22 6.71
C PHE A 62 -0.38 2.25 5.22
N TYR A 63 0.81 2.75 4.90
CA TYR A 63 1.43 2.54 3.60
C TYR A 63 2.94 2.27 3.75
N ILE A 64 3.51 1.66 2.72
CA ILE A 64 4.95 1.42 2.57
C ILE A 64 5.39 1.98 1.23
N LEU A 65 6.41 2.84 1.24
CA LEU A 65 7.13 3.24 0.04
C LEU A 65 8.49 2.55 0.02
N ASN A 66 8.86 1.99 -1.13
CA ASN A 66 10.22 1.53 -1.39
C ASN A 66 11.19 2.72 -1.35
N GLN A 67 12.49 2.45 -1.30
CA GLN A 67 13.47 3.53 -1.46
C GLN A 67 13.37 4.13 -2.87
N PRO A 68 13.52 5.45 -3.03
CA PRO A 68 13.56 6.09 -4.34
C PRO A 68 14.57 5.43 -5.28
N LYS A 69 14.20 5.29 -6.54
CA LYS A 69 15.10 4.89 -7.63
C LYS A 69 15.01 5.95 -8.72
N GLU A 70 16.12 6.67 -8.93
CA GLU A 70 16.14 7.86 -9.77
C GLU A 70 15.07 8.85 -9.29
N ALA A 71 14.19 9.34 -10.16
CA ALA A 71 13.09 10.23 -9.81
C ALA A 71 11.75 9.49 -9.57
N SER A 72 11.76 8.17 -9.42
CA SER A 72 10.55 7.36 -9.23
C SER A 72 10.57 6.60 -7.90
N ILE A 73 9.38 6.33 -7.36
CA ILE A 73 9.20 5.55 -6.13
C ILE A 73 8.02 4.60 -6.27
N GLU A 74 8.13 3.42 -5.67
CA GLU A 74 7.07 2.43 -5.65
C GLU A 74 6.28 2.51 -4.33
N LEU A 75 4.95 2.54 -4.44
CA LEU A 75 4.03 2.29 -3.34
C LEU A 75 3.77 0.80 -3.25
N GLU A 76 4.55 0.15 -2.39
CA GLU A 76 4.50 -1.30 -2.15
C GLU A 76 3.13 -1.67 -1.58
N PHE A 77 2.77 -1.09 -0.42
CA PHE A 77 1.50 -1.34 0.25
C PHE A 77 0.74 -0.05 0.56
N LEU A 78 -0.58 -0.14 0.50
CA LEU A 78 -1.50 0.79 1.14
C LEU A 78 -2.75 0.01 1.56
N PHE A 79 -2.96 -0.08 2.88
CA PHE A 79 -4.09 -0.83 3.44
C PHE A 79 -4.79 -0.03 4.54
N VAL A 80 -6.09 -0.27 4.67
CA VAL A 80 -6.94 0.30 5.72
C VAL A 80 -7.84 -0.82 6.24
N LEU A 81 -8.04 -0.90 7.55
CA LEU A 81 -8.96 -1.87 8.13
C LEU A 81 -10.38 -1.68 7.57
N PRO A 82 -11.14 -2.76 7.32
CA PRO A 82 -12.49 -2.69 6.76
C PRO A 82 -13.43 -1.73 7.50
N ASN A 83 -13.45 -1.77 8.83
CA ASN A 83 -14.29 -0.91 9.67
C ASN A 83 -13.92 0.60 9.60
N PHE A 84 -12.83 0.93 8.92
CA PHE A 84 -12.30 2.27 8.72
C PHE A 84 -12.31 2.71 7.24
N MET A 85 -12.73 1.83 6.32
CA MET A 85 -12.93 2.19 4.92
C MET A 85 -14.12 3.14 4.75
N GLY A 86 -14.12 3.92 3.66
CA GLY A 86 -15.14 4.94 3.41
C GLY A 86 -15.05 6.21 4.27
N LYS A 87 -14.15 6.25 5.27
CA LYS A 87 -13.99 7.38 6.20
C LYS A 87 -12.88 8.37 5.79
N GLY A 88 -12.45 8.34 4.53
CA GLY A 88 -11.38 9.22 4.01
C GLY A 88 -9.94 8.87 4.44
N ILE A 89 -9.73 7.80 5.23
CA ILE A 89 -8.38 7.42 5.71
C ILE A 89 -7.44 7.02 4.56
N GLY A 90 -7.92 6.22 3.60
CA GLY A 90 -7.13 5.85 2.42
C GLY A 90 -6.70 7.07 1.60
N HIS A 91 -7.57 8.09 1.51
CA HIS A 91 -7.23 9.36 0.85
C HIS A 91 -6.15 10.13 1.60
N GLN A 92 -6.22 10.19 2.94
CA GLN A 92 -5.18 10.84 3.74
C GLN A 92 -3.83 10.11 3.60
N LEU A 93 -3.83 8.78 3.63
CA LEU A 93 -2.62 7.96 3.47
C LEU A 93 -1.96 8.18 2.10
N ILE A 94 -2.72 8.12 1.00
CA ILE A 94 -2.15 8.29 -0.34
C ILE A 94 -1.63 9.71 -0.59
N THR A 95 -2.36 10.73 -0.10
CA THR A 95 -1.91 12.14 -0.21
C THR A 95 -0.63 12.37 0.61
N HIS A 96 -0.53 11.75 1.79
CA HIS A 96 0.70 11.79 2.58
C HIS A 96 1.85 11.06 1.86
N ALA A 97 1.59 9.92 1.23
CA ALA A 97 2.59 9.20 0.43
C ALA A 97 3.12 10.06 -0.73
N PHE A 98 2.24 10.77 -1.46
CA PHE A 98 2.65 11.72 -2.50
C PHE A 98 3.55 12.82 -1.95
N SER A 99 3.16 13.42 -0.82
CA SER A 99 3.95 14.48 -0.18
C SER A 99 5.34 13.97 0.23
N LYS A 100 5.45 12.72 0.70
CA LYS A 100 6.74 12.09 1.02
C LYS A 100 7.56 11.79 -0.23
N ALA A 101 6.96 11.28 -1.30
CA ALA A 101 7.63 11.05 -2.57
C ALA A 101 8.24 12.35 -3.13
N ILE A 102 7.47 13.45 -3.14
CA ILE A 102 7.94 14.76 -3.60
C ILE A 102 9.09 15.27 -2.73
N ALA A 103 8.98 15.13 -1.40
CA ALA A 103 10.05 15.52 -0.47
C ALA A 103 11.34 14.68 -0.64
N LEU A 104 11.25 13.51 -1.27
CA LEU A 104 12.37 12.65 -1.65
C LEU A 104 12.86 12.91 -3.08
N HIS A 105 12.42 14.02 -3.69
CA HIS A 105 12.76 14.43 -5.06
C HIS A 105 12.25 13.47 -6.15
N CYS A 106 11.22 12.67 -5.86
CA CYS A 106 10.55 11.87 -6.87
C CYS A 106 9.49 12.71 -7.60
N ASN A 107 9.46 12.59 -8.93
CA ASN A 107 8.46 13.20 -9.79
C ASN A 107 7.37 12.19 -10.22
N GLN A 108 7.54 10.91 -9.90
CA GLN A 108 6.61 9.85 -10.26
C GLN A 108 6.46 8.83 -9.13
N ILE A 109 5.24 8.31 -9.00
CA ILE A 109 4.92 7.19 -8.10
C ILE A 109 4.19 6.11 -8.89
N HIS A 110 4.55 4.86 -8.65
CA HIS A 110 3.91 3.71 -9.28
C HIS A 110 3.59 2.60 -8.28
N LEU A 111 2.73 1.67 -8.68
CA LEU A 111 2.31 0.53 -7.87
C LEU A 111 1.78 -0.61 -8.72
N VAL A 112 1.80 -1.82 -8.16
CA VAL A 112 1.06 -2.97 -8.68
C VAL A 112 -0.28 -3.07 -7.95
N ALA A 113 -1.39 -2.81 -8.64
CA ALA A 113 -2.70 -2.76 -7.99
C ALA A 113 -3.37 -4.12 -7.98
N ASP A 114 -4.08 -4.43 -6.89
CA ASP A 114 -5.17 -5.38 -6.93
C ASP A 114 -6.30 -4.87 -7.84
N LEU A 115 -6.95 -5.75 -8.60
CA LEU A 115 -8.05 -5.38 -9.49
C LEU A 115 -9.16 -4.63 -8.75
N ASN A 116 -9.46 -5.05 -7.51
CA ASN A 116 -10.47 -4.42 -6.66
C ASN A 116 -10.09 -3.00 -6.22
N ALA A 117 -8.79 -2.68 -6.19
CA ALA A 117 -8.26 -1.39 -5.76
C ALA A 117 -8.03 -0.41 -6.93
N VAL A 118 -8.10 -0.86 -8.19
CA VAL A 118 -7.90 0.00 -9.37
C VAL A 118 -8.81 1.24 -9.36
N PRO A 119 -10.13 1.15 -9.09
CA PRO A 119 -10.99 2.34 -9.07
C PRO A 119 -10.56 3.36 -8.01
N PHE A 120 -10.09 2.89 -6.84
CA PHE A 120 -9.56 3.77 -5.81
C PHE A 120 -8.34 4.54 -6.33
N TYR A 121 -7.35 3.87 -6.92
CA TYR A 121 -6.15 4.54 -7.42
C TYR A 121 -6.44 5.46 -8.61
N GLN A 122 -7.31 5.06 -9.55
CA GLN A 122 -7.73 5.94 -10.65
C GLN A 122 -8.38 7.22 -10.14
N SER A 123 -9.21 7.14 -9.09
CA SER A 123 -9.78 8.34 -8.42
C SER A 123 -8.73 9.28 -7.81
N LYS A 124 -7.48 8.83 -7.66
CA LYS A 124 -6.33 9.61 -7.16
C LYS A 124 -5.40 10.07 -8.27
N GLY A 125 -5.81 9.93 -9.54
CA GLY A 125 -5.06 10.38 -10.70
C GLY A 125 -3.98 9.40 -11.17
N PHE A 126 -4.06 8.14 -10.76
CA PHE A 126 -3.22 7.10 -11.36
C PHE A 126 -3.81 6.62 -12.70
N THR A 127 -2.93 6.30 -13.63
CA THR A 127 -3.25 5.67 -14.92
C THR A 127 -2.59 4.31 -15.04
N ILE A 128 -3.25 3.36 -15.70
CA ILE A 128 -2.67 2.05 -15.99
C ILE A 128 -1.64 2.22 -17.11
N ILE A 129 -0.40 1.78 -16.87
CA ILE A 129 0.70 1.89 -17.84
C ILE A 129 1.09 0.54 -18.43
N THR A 130 0.95 -0.55 -17.67
CA THR A 130 1.26 -1.90 -18.13
C THR A 130 0.57 -2.94 -17.24
N LYS A 131 0.83 -4.23 -17.49
CA LYS A 131 0.39 -5.35 -16.66
C LYS A 131 1.57 -6.27 -16.37
N LYS A 132 1.64 -6.79 -15.14
CA LYS A 132 2.68 -7.73 -14.70
C LYS A 132 2.03 -9.04 -14.25
N LYS A 133 2.67 -10.17 -14.55
CA LYS A 133 2.30 -11.45 -13.93
C LYS A 133 2.66 -11.38 -12.44
N SER A 134 1.68 -11.65 -11.59
CA SER A 134 1.89 -11.83 -10.17
C SER A 134 2.68 -13.12 -9.93
N VAL A 135 3.39 -13.17 -8.81
CA VAL A 135 4.06 -14.37 -8.32
C VAL A 135 3.02 -15.43 -7.92
N ILE A 136 1.82 -14.97 -7.56
CA ILE A 136 0.62 -15.78 -7.39
C ILE A 136 0.15 -16.28 -8.77
N PHE A 137 0.10 -17.60 -8.93
CA PHE A 137 -0.18 -18.29 -10.19
C PHE A 137 -1.45 -17.74 -10.89
N ASP A 138 -1.30 -17.45 -12.18
CA ASP A 138 -2.34 -17.00 -13.12
C ASP A 138 -2.99 -15.63 -12.85
N ARG A 139 -2.40 -14.79 -11.99
CA ARG A 139 -2.89 -13.42 -11.76
C ARG A 139 -2.12 -12.41 -12.60
N ILE A 140 -2.79 -11.69 -13.49
CA ILE A 140 -2.23 -10.54 -14.20
C ILE A 140 -2.71 -9.27 -13.51
N LEU A 141 -1.76 -8.46 -13.01
CA LEU A 141 -2.07 -7.25 -12.27
C LEU A 141 -1.67 -5.99 -13.02
N PRO A 142 -2.52 -4.95 -13.01
CA PRO A 142 -2.19 -3.68 -13.63
C PRO A 142 -1.13 -2.96 -12.81
N VAL A 143 -0.14 -2.42 -13.51
CA VAL A 143 0.81 -1.47 -12.96
C VAL A 143 0.26 -0.08 -13.25
N LEU A 144 0.11 0.71 -12.19
CA LEU A 144 -0.44 2.05 -12.23
C LEU A 144 0.67 3.05 -11.93
N GLN A 145 0.61 4.22 -12.58
CA GLN A 145 1.54 5.32 -12.36
C GLN A 145 0.80 6.64 -12.21
N LYS A 146 1.35 7.54 -11.41
CA LYS A 146 0.94 8.95 -11.33
C LYS A 146 2.17 9.85 -11.41
N ASP A 147 2.04 10.92 -12.20
CA ASP A 147 2.95 12.05 -12.19
C ASP A 147 2.67 12.97 -10.98
N LEU A 148 3.73 13.42 -10.32
CA LEU A 148 3.73 14.25 -9.10
C LEU A 148 4.23 15.69 -9.33
N THR A 149 4.52 16.08 -10.58
CA THR A 149 5.02 17.43 -10.93
C THR A 149 3.92 18.48 -11.06
N THR A 150 2.66 18.07 -11.13
CA THR A 150 1.47 18.93 -11.28
C THR A 150 0.93 19.44 -9.97
#